data_AF-A0A1F9MAZ3-F1
#
_entry.id   AF-A0A1F9MAZ3-F1
#
_cell.length_a   1.000
_cell.length_b   1.000
_cell.length_c   1.000
_cell.angle_alpha   90.00
_cell.angle_beta   90.00
_cell.angle_gamma   90.00
#
_symmetry.space_group_name_H-M   'P 1'
#
loop_
_entity.id
_entity.type
_entity.pdbx_description
1 polymer ?
#
loop_
_entity_poly.entity_id
_entity_poly.type
_entity_poly.pdbx_seq_one_letter_code
_entity_poly.pdbx_strand_id
1 'polypeptide(L)'
;MVNNAIEWGCKNDLSKHFKITYTVFSDKVIFKVEDEGEGFDFKHFFATKDLDPAGEEREGKRAGGLGIYLVRQCMDELKFSLKGNVVLMTKYFDR
;
A
#
# COMPACT_ATOMS: atom_id res chain seq x y z
N MET A 1 -0.20 -4.25 -0.01
CA MET A 1 -0.63 -3.12 0.85
C MET A 1 -1.01 -3.53 2.26
N VAL A 2 -1.66 -4.68 2.49
CA VAL A 2 -2.05 -5.14 3.84
C VAL A 2 -0.88 -5.27 4.81
N ASN A 3 0.21 -5.94 4.42
CA ASN A 3 1.40 -5.99 5.26
C ASN A 3 2.02 -4.60 5.51
N ASN A 4 1.88 -3.66 4.58
CA ASN A 4 2.40 -2.31 4.80
C ASN A 4 1.56 -1.58 5.88
N ALA A 5 0.24 -1.75 5.83
CA ALA A 5 -0.66 -1.24 6.86
C ALA A 5 -0.34 -1.85 8.24
N ILE A 6 -0.04 -3.15 8.32
CA ILE A 6 0.29 -3.83 9.57
C ILE A 6 1.65 -3.38 10.13
N GLU A 7 2.70 -3.39 9.31
CA GLU A 7 4.08 -3.14 9.74
C GLU A 7 4.39 -1.66 9.93
N TRP A 8 3.89 -0.79 9.04
CA TRP A 8 4.21 0.63 9.04
C TRP A 8 3.11 1.47 9.69
N GLY A 9 1.85 1.14 9.42
CA GLY A 9 0.69 1.82 10.01
C GLY A 9 0.46 1.40 11.46
N CYS A 10 0.14 0.12 11.67
CA CYS A 10 -0.16 -0.43 12.99
C CYS A 10 1.10 -0.65 13.84
N LYS A 11 2.31 -0.63 13.26
CA LYS A 11 3.58 -0.94 13.97
C LYS A 11 3.52 -2.30 14.71
N ASN A 12 2.83 -3.28 14.13
CA ASN A 12 2.53 -4.59 14.75
C ASN A 12 1.77 -4.52 16.09
N ASP A 13 1.12 -3.41 16.39
CA ASP A 13 0.24 -3.27 17.55
C ASP A 13 -1.08 -4.01 17.29
N LEU A 14 -1.34 -5.07 18.06
CA LEU A 14 -2.53 -5.93 17.94
C LEU A 14 -3.82 -5.20 18.34
N SER A 15 -3.72 -4.05 19.02
CA SER A 15 -4.87 -3.22 19.37
C SER A 15 -5.33 -2.30 18.24
N LYS A 16 -4.49 -2.13 17.20
CA LYS A 16 -4.80 -1.27 16.06
C LYS A 16 -5.44 -2.06 14.94
N HIS A 17 -6.48 -1.48 14.37
CA HIS A 17 -7.20 -2.09 13.27
C HIS A 17 -6.80 -1.46 11.94
N PHE A 18 -6.89 -2.26 10.88
CA PHE A 18 -6.90 -1.76 9.51
C PHE A 18 -8.20 -2.21 8.84
N LYS A 19 -8.67 -1.40 7.92
CA LYS A 19 -9.92 -1.61 7.20
C LYS A 19 -9.63 -1.72 5.71
N ILE A 20 -10.18 -2.77 5.09
CA ILE A 20 -10.22 -2.91 3.64
C ILE A 20 -11.67 -2.77 3.20
N THR A 21 -11.93 -1.86 2.28
CA THR A 21 -13.23 -1.75 1.61
C THR A 21 -13.02 -1.78 0.10
N TYR A 22 -13.98 -2.31 -0.63
CA TYR A 22 -13.96 -2.27 -2.08
C TYR A 22 -15.29 -1.79 -2.63
N THR A 23 -15.26 -1.22 -3.83
CA THR A 23 -16.45 -0.83 -4.57
C THR A 23 -16.27 -1.27 -6.01
N VAL A 24 -17.22 -2.04 -6.51
CA VAL A 24 -17.25 -2.53 -7.88
C VAL A 24 -18.20 -1.65 -8.68
N PHE A 25 -17.71 -1.16 -9.81
CA PHE A 25 -18.49 -0.49 -10.84
C PHE A 25 -18.52 -1.39 -12.07
N SER A 26 -19.31 -1.01 -13.09
CA SER A 26 -19.37 -1.75 -14.34
C SER A 26 -18.03 -1.80 -15.08
N ASP A 27 -17.21 -0.75 -14.95
CA ASP A 27 -15.96 -0.53 -15.70
C ASP A 27 -14.69 -0.75 -14.87
N LYS A 28 -14.81 -0.85 -13.54
CA LYS A 28 -13.65 -0.90 -12.63
C LYS A 28 -13.98 -1.45 -11.25
N VAL A 29 -12.93 -1.81 -10.52
CA VAL A 29 -12.95 -2.02 -9.07
C VAL A 29 -12.01 -1.04 -8.39
N ILE A 30 -12.48 -0.46 -7.28
CA ILE A 30 -11.68 0.39 -6.41
C ILE A 30 -11.53 -0.31 -5.07
N PHE A 31 -10.28 -0.52 -4.65
CA PHE A 31 -9.95 -0.98 -3.30
C PHE A 31 -9.45 0.21 -2.48
N LYS A 32 -9.93 0.32 -1.24
CA LYS A 32 -9.43 1.24 -0.22
C LYS A 32 -8.85 0.42 0.92
N VAL A 33 -7.60 0.70 1.28
CA VAL A 33 -6.97 0.20 2.50
C VAL A 33 -6.69 1.40 3.39
N GLU A 34 -7.14 1.33 4.63
CA GLU A 34 -7.01 2.38 5.64
C GLU A 34 -6.52 1.78 6.95
N ASP A 35 -5.52 2.43 7.57
CA ASP A 35 -4.99 2.05 8.87
C ASP A 35 -5.05 3.20 9.89
N GLU A 36 -5.00 2.83 11.17
CA GLU A 36 -5.02 3.76 12.31
C GLU A 36 -3.63 4.35 12.64
N GLY A 37 -2.64 4.08 11.79
CA GLY A 37 -1.27 4.51 11.97
C GLY A 37 -1.02 5.99 11.67
N GLU A 38 0.25 6.37 11.81
CA GLU A 38 0.76 7.69 11.37
C GLU A 38 0.77 7.81 9.84
N GLY A 39 0.57 6.68 9.15
CA GLY A 39 0.62 6.57 7.71
C GLY A 39 2.02 6.24 7.19
N PHE A 40 2.07 5.93 5.90
CA PHE A 40 3.27 5.51 5.21
C PHE A 40 3.79 6.64 4.30
N ASP A 41 5.09 6.96 4.37
CA ASP A 41 5.72 7.91 3.45
C ASP A 41 5.92 7.27 2.06
N PHE A 42 4.84 7.27 1.29
CA PHE A 42 4.82 6.79 -0.07
C PHE A 42 5.73 7.59 -0.99
N LYS A 43 5.96 8.88 -0.72
CA LYS A 43 6.80 9.73 -1.58
C LYS A 43 8.25 9.29 -1.55
N HIS A 44 8.75 8.92 -0.37
CA HIS A 44 10.10 8.38 -0.24
C HIS A 44 10.28 7.10 -1.06
N PHE A 45 9.35 6.14 -0.94
CA PHE A 45 9.43 4.86 -1.66
C PHE A 45 9.20 4.95 -3.18
N PHE A 46 8.40 5.91 -3.65
CA PHE A 46 8.25 6.15 -5.10
C PHE A 46 9.41 6.93 -5.70
N ALA A 47 10.13 7.73 -4.89
CA ALA A 47 11.32 8.46 -5.31
C ALA A 47 12.57 7.57 -5.36
N THR A 48 12.63 6.54 -4.51
CA THR A 48 13.68 5.52 -4.58
C THR A 48 13.43 4.62 -5.80
N LYS A 49 14.32 4.69 -6.81
CA LYS A 49 14.33 3.74 -7.93
C LYS A 49 14.66 2.30 -7.49
N ASP A 50 15.18 2.14 -6.29
CA ASP A 50 15.58 0.87 -5.68
C ASP A 50 14.43 0.20 -4.94
N LEU A 51 13.29 0.01 -5.62
CA LEU A 51 12.31 -0.98 -5.18
C LEU A 51 12.86 -2.35 -5.56
N ASP A 52 13.89 -2.82 -4.86
CA ASP A 52 14.41 -4.17 -5.02
C ASP A 52 13.46 -5.16 -4.32
N PRO A 53 12.69 -5.97 -5.07
CA PRO A 53 11.82 -6.98 -4.47
C PRO A 53 12.60 -8.07 -3.72
N ALA A 54 13.91 -8.18 -3.99
CA ALA A 54 14.85 -9.10 -3.38
C ALA A 54 15.85 -8.40 -2.43
N GLY A 55 15.60 -7.14 -2.07
CA GLY A 55 16.53 -6.35 -1.25
C GLY A 55 16.79 -6.99 0.12
N GLU A 56 17.91 -6.62 0.73
CA GLU A 56 18.27 -7.07 2.07
C GLU A 56 17.47 -6.33 3.16
N GLU A 57 17.17 -7.05 4.23
CA GLU A 57 16.48 -6.54 5.41
C GLU A 57 17.29 -5.40 6.06
N ARG A 58 16.67 -4.25 6.31
CA ARG A 58 17.31 -3.12 7.01
C ARG A 58 16.57 -2.86 8.31
N GLU A 59 17.31 -2.79 9.41
CA GLU A 59 16.79 -2.42 10.74
C GLU A 59 15.65 -3.33 11.24
N GLY A 60 15.73 -4.65 10.95
CA GLY A 60 14.70 -5.62 11.35
C GLY A 60 13.35 -5.43 10.63
N LYS A 61 13.35 -4.71 9.50
CA LYS A 61 12.20 -4.54 8.62
C LYS A 61 12.50 -5.18 7.29
N ARG A 62 11.51 -5.91 6.76
CA ARG A 62 11.50 -6.46 5.40
C ARG A 62 12.04 -5.43 4.42
N ALA A 63 12.82 -5.87 3.43
CA ALA A 63 13.08 -5.05 2.25
C ALA A 63 11.73 -4.62 1.65
N GLY A 64 11.42 -3.35 1.89
CA GLY A 64 10.15 -2.76 1.48
C GLY A 64 10.20 -2.57 -0.03
N GLY A 65 9.16 -3.00 -0.73
CA GLY A 65 9.04 -2.67 -2.15
C GLY A 65 8.22 -3.65 -2.96
N LEU A 66 8.30 -4.96 -2.68
CA LEU A 66 7.54 -5.98 -3.41
C LEU A 66 6.03 -5.70 -3.38
N GLY A 67 5.50 -5.35 -2.20
CA GLY A 67 4.08 -5.05 -2.04
C GLY A 67 3.60 -3.81 -2.81
N ILE A 68 4.48 -2.84 -3.05
CA ILE A 68 4.18 -1.65 -3.86
C ILE A 68 4.40 -1.97 -5.34
N TYR A 69 5.47 -2.68 -5.67
CA TYR A 69 5.79 -3.15 -7.01
C TYR A 69 4.65 -3.96 -7.62
N LEU A 70 4.15 -4.97 -6.89
CA LEU A 70 3.03 -5.80 -7.35
C LEU A 70 1.79 -4.94 -7.63
N VAL A 71 1.49 -3.97 -6.77
CA VAL A 71 0.32 -3.11 -6.95
C VAL A 71 0.50 -2.19 -8.15
N ARG A 72 1.72 -1.71 -8.42
CA ARG A 72 2.03 -0.94 -9.65
C ARG A 72 1.89 -1.78 -10.92
N GLN A 73 2.15 -3.09 -10.86
CA GLN A 73 1.99 -3.98 -12.02
C GLN A 73 0.52 -4.38 -12.23
N CYS A 74 -0.23 -4.58 -11.14
CA CYS A 74 -1.59 -5.08 -11.23
C CYS A 74 -2.63 -3.95 -11.42
N MET A 75 -2.45 -2.79 -10.79
CA MET A 75 -3.44 -1.72 -10.72
C MET A 75 -3.14 -0.59 -11.71
N ASP A 76 -4.18 0.06 -12.19
CA ASP A 76 -4.07 1.16 -13.16
C ASP A 76 -3.88 2.52 -12.48
N GLU A 77 -4.49 2.73 -11.32
CA GLU A 77 -4.31 3.95 -10.51
C GLU A 77 -4.01 3.63 -9.04
N LEU A 78 -3.20 4.50 -8.45
CA LEU A 78 -2.80 4.48 -7.04
C LEU A 78 -2.90 5.92 -6.49
N LYS A 79 -3.69 6.11 -5.44
CA LYS A 79 -3.82 7.41 -4.74
C LYS A 79 -3.64 7.22 -3.24
N PHE A 80 -2.90 8.11 -2.61
CA PHE A 80 -2.63 8.07 -1.17
C PHE A 80 -3.22 9.31 -0.50
N SER A 81 -3.69 9.18 0.75
CA SER A 81 -4.04 10.36 1.55
C SER A 81 -2.79 11.18 1.87
N LEU A 82 -2.96 12.46 2.22
CA LEU A 82 -1.86 13.32 2.66
C LEU A 82 -1.13 12.75 3.87
N LYS A 83 -1.86 12.14 4.81
CA LYS A 83 -1.32 11.45 5.98
C LYS A 83 -0.59 10.15 5.58
N GLY A 84 -0.94 9.54 4.46
CA GLY A 84 -0.34 8.28 3.99
C GLY A 84 -0.91 7.02 4.64
N ASN A 85 -1.96 7.14 5.45
CA ASN A 85 -2.64 6.01 6.12
C ASN A 85 -3.84 5.47 5.33
N VAL A 86 -4.10 6.02 4.14
CA VAL A 86 -5.14 5.53 3.22
C VAL A 86 -4.53 5.39 1.84
N VAL A 87 -4.76 4.24 1.21
CA VAL A 87 -4.46 4.02 -0.21
C VAL A 87 -5.72 3.59 -0.96
N LEU A 88 -5.96 4.22 -2.10
CA LEU A 88 -6.94 3.84 -3.10
C LEU A 88 -6.22 3.21 -4.29
N MET A 89 -6.69 2.04 -4.71
CA MET A 89 -6.17 1.28 -5.83
C MET A 89 -7.30 1.01 -6.82
N THR A 90 -7.17 1.46 -8.06
CA THR A 90 -8.20 1.28 -9.10
C THR A 90 -7.70 0.32 -10.17
N LYS A 91 -8.54 -0.64 -10.56
CA LYS A 91 -8.34 -1.52 -11.72
C LYS A 91 -9.52 -1.39 -12.66
N TYR A 92 -9.28 -1.09 -13.93
CA TYR A 92 -10.32 -1.07 -14.97
C TYR A 92 -10.44 -2.45 -15.64
N PHE A 93 -11.66 -2.83 -16.02
CA PHE A 93 -11.96 -4.14 -16.62
C PHE A 93 -11.86 -4.13 -18.15
N ASP A 94 -12.09 -2.99 -18.79
CA ASP A 94 -12.11 -2.87 -20.25
C ASP A 94 -10.78 -2.31 -20.80
N ARG A 95 -9.71 -3.09 -20.67
CA ARG A 95 -8.44 -2.87 -21.40
C ARG A 95 -8.07 -4.08 -22.23
#